data_AF-A0A653D6W4-F1
#
_entry.id   AF-A0A653D6W4-F1
#
_cell.length_a   1.000
_cell.length_b   1.000
_cell.length_c   1.000
_cell.angle_alpha   90.00
_cell.angle_beta   90.00
_cell.angle_gamma   90.00
#
_symmetry.space_group_name_H-M   'P 1'
#
loop_
_entity.id
_entity.type
_entity.pdbx_description
1 polymer ?
#
loop_
_entity_poly.entity_id
_entity_poly.type
_entity_poly.pdbx_seq_one_letter_code
_entity_poly.pdbx_strand_id
1 'polypeptide(L)'
;MIVDREHDDHREIKSKGRCEVVQCFVYLGSLIDNSGSCENEIRRHIQQPRVAITKLTELWRDHNITKATKVSLIQSLVFSIYF
;
A
#
# COMPACT_ATOMS: atom_id res chain seq x y z
N MET A 1 2.65 14.72 -12.04
CA MET A 1 1.30 14.40 -11.52
C MET A 1 1.07 15.25 -10.29
N ILE A 2 -0.12 15.82 -10.16
CA ILE A 2 -0.52 16.64 -9.00
C ILE A 2 -1.75 15.96 -8.40
N VAL A 3 -1.78 15.82 -7.07
CA VAL A 3 -3.01 15.46 -6.34
C VAL A 3 -3.59 16.74 -5.76
N ASP A 4 -4.79 17.07 -6.21
CA ASP A 4 -5.60 18.16 -5.70
C ASP A 4 -6.27 17.69 -4.40
N ARG A 5 -6.08 18.39 -3.27
CA ARG A 5 -6.70 17.98 -2.00
C ARG A 5 -8.12 18.52 -1.92
N GLU A 6 -9.05 17.72 -1.41
CA GLU A 6 -10.49 18.05 -1.36
C GLU A 6 -10.84 19.35 -0.62
N HIS A 7 -9.94 19.87 0.23
CA HIS A 7 -10.12 21.10 1.02
C HIS A 7 -9.25 22.27 0.55
N ASP A 8 -8.52 22.14 -0.56
CA ASP A 8 -7.73 23.26 -1.11
C ASP A 8 -8.67 24.11 -1.98
N ASP A 9 -9.18 25.21 -1.40
CA ASP A 9 -10.06 26.16 -2.08
C ASP A 9 -9.45 26.57 -3.42
N HIS A 10 -10.17 26.23 -4.48
CA HIS A 10 -9.86 26.32 -5.89
C HIS A 10 -9.09 27.60 -6.27
N ARG A 11 -7.76 27.61 -6.10
CA ARG A 11 -6.91 28.71 -6.56
C ARG A 11 -5.81 28.18 -7.48
N GLU A 12 -6.19 28.15 -8.76
CA GLU A 12 -5.27 28.24 -9.90
C GLU A 12 -4.27 27.10 -10.16
N ILE A 13 -4.58 25.86 -9.79
CA ILE A 13 -3.83 24.69 -10.31
C ILE A 13 -4.50 24.12 -11.56
N LYS A 14 -5.15 24.97 -12.36
CA LYS A 14 -5.45 24.63 -13.76
C LYS A 14 -4.28 25.13 -14.61
N SER A 15 -3.33 24.23 -14.89
CA SER A 15 -2.42 24.32 -16.04
C SER A 15 -1.21 25.27 -16.00
N LYS A 16 -0.55 25.51 -14.86
CA LYS A 16 0.81 26.06 -14.88
C LYS A 16 1.82 24.94 -15.20
N GLY A 17 1.87 24.53 -16.46
CA GLY A 17 2.68 23.42 -16.98
C GLY A 17 1.85 22.14 -17.22
N ARG A 18 2.36 21.26 -18.09
CA ARG A 18 1.73 20.00 -18.59
C ARG A 18 1.45 18.93 -17.49
N CYS A 19 1.19 19.33 -16.26
CA CYS A 19 0.96 18.41 -15.15
C CYS A 19 -0.49 17.89 -15.16
N GLU A 20 -0.64 16.58 -15.19
CA GLU A 20 -1.91 15.89 -15.02
C GLU A 20 -2.34 15.88 -13.54
N VAL A 21 -3.61 16.19 -13.29
CA VAL A 21 -4.26 16.08 -11.99
C VAL A 21 -4.79 14.66 -11.83
N VAL A 22 -4.38 13.98 -10.76
CA VAL A 22 -4.77 12.59 -10.46
C VAL A 22 -5.38 12.52 -9.07
N GLN A 23 -6.25 11.54 -8.84
CA GLN A 23 -6.91 11.37 -7.53
C GLN A 23 -5.99 10.70 -6.50
N CYS A 24 -5.15 9.77 -6.95
CA CYS A 24 -4.13 9.15 -6.13
C CYS A 24 -2.87 8.84 -6.96
N PHE A 25 -1.72 8.84 -6.32
CA PHE A 25 -0.45 8.43 -6.92
C PHE A 25 0.46 7.79 -5.88
N VAL A 26 1.31 6.87 -6.33
CA VAL A 26 2.34 6.27 -5.47
C VAL A 26 3.62 7.07 -5.63
N TYR A 27 4.16 7.57 -4.52
CA TYR A 27 5.41 8.30 -4.48
C TYR A 27 6.32 7.70 -3.41
N LEU A 28 7.50 7.22 -3.84
CA LEU A 28 8.49 6.59 -2.95
C LEU A 28 7.93 5.46 -2.07
N GLY A 29 6.89 4.76 -2.54
CA GLY A 29 6.23 3.68 -1.79
C GLY A 29 4.91 4.10 -1.15
N SER A 30 4.77 5.37 -0.77
CA SER A 30 3.55 5.89 -0.15
C SER A 30 2.45 6.22 -1.16
N LEU A 31 1.21 5.84 -0.84
CA LEU A 31 0.04 6.23 -1.61
C LEU A 31 -0.44 7.60 -1.14
N ILE A 32 -0.31 8.60 -2.01
CA ILE A 32 -0.82 9.93 -1.75
C ILE A 32 -2.19 10.02 -2.43
N ASP A 33 -3.22 10.28 -1.64
CA ASP A 33 -4.58 10.50 -2.11
C ASP A 33 -5.05 11.95 -1.87
N ASN A 34 -6.13 12.32 -2.57
CA ASN A 34 -6.73 13.64 -2.48
C ASN A 34 -7.46 13.92 -1.16
N SER A 35 -7.79 12.89 -0.39
CA SER A 35 -8.48 13.04 0.90
C SER A 35 -7.55 13.57 1.99
N GLY A 36 -6.24 13.47 1.79
CA GLY A 36 -5.24 13.81 2.81
C GLY A 36 -5.21 12.82 3.98
N SER A 37 -5.91 11.68 3.85
CA SER A 37 -5.94 10.61 4.83
C SER A 37 -4.90 9.53 4.49
N CYS A 38 -4.33 8.89 5.52
CA CYS A 38 -3.50 7.70 5.35
C CYS A 38 -4.33 6.39 5.29
N GLU A 39 -5.66 6.46 5.36
CA GLU A 39 -6.52 5.27 5.42
C GLU A 39 -6.29 4.33 4.23
N ASN A 40 -6.22 4.86 3.01
CA ASN A 40 -6.03 4.05 1.81
C ASN A 40 -4.65 3.40 1.75
N GLU A 41 -3.62 4.11 2.22
CA GLU A 41 -2.26 3.59 2.34
C GLU A 41 -2.21 2.43 3.36
N ILE A 42 -2.71 2.66 4.57
CA ILE A 42 -2.78 1.64 5.64
C ILE A 42 -3.58 0.42 5.17
N ARG A 43 -4.72 0.64 4.52
CA ARG A 43 -5.57 -0.43 3.98
C ARG A 43 -4.79 -1.28 2.97
N ARG A 44 -4.04 -0.65 2.07
CA ARG A 44 -3.21 -1.36 1.08
C ARG A 44 -2.11 -2.19 1.76
N HIS A 45 -1.38 -1.61 2.71
CA HIS A 45 -0.31 -2.30 3.44
C HIS A 45 -0.81 -3.50 4.24
N ILE A 46 -2.06 -3.48 4.73
CA ILE A 46 -2.67 -4.62 5.41
C ILE A 46 -3.20 -5.67 4.41
N GLN A 47 -3.79 -5.23 3.29
CA GLN A 47 -4.40 -6.13 2.32
C GLN A 47 -3.37 -7.02 1.61
N GLN A 48 -2.20 -6.47 1.25
CA GLN A 48 -1.17 -7.24 0.54
C GLN A 48 -0.69 -8.50 1.32
N PRO A 49 -0.26 -8.40 2.60
CA PRO A 49 0.13 -9.56 3.38
C PRO A 49 -1.05 -10.49 3.68
N ARG A 50 -2.28 -9.98 3.85
CA ARG A 50 -3.47 -10.86 3.97
C ARG A 50 -3.64 -11.76 2.76
N VAL A 51 -3.54 -11.21 1.55
CA VAL A 51 -3.63 -11.98 0.30
C VAL A 51 -2.46 -12.96 0.16
N ALA A 52 -1.27 -12.59 0.61
CA ALA A 52 -0.14 -13.51 0.62
C ALA A 52 -0.38 -14.69 1.59
N ILE A 53 -0.87 -14.43 2.81
CA ILE A 53 -1.18 -15.46 3.82
C ILE A 53 -2.23 -16.44 3.28
N THR A 54 -3.28 -15.97 2.60
CA THR A 54 -4.31 -16.87 2.05
C THR A 54 -3.73 -17.80 1.00
N LYS A 55 -2.85 -17.31 0.12
CA LYS A 55 -2.14 -18.15 -0.86
C LYS A 55 -1.17 -19.15 -0.22
N LEU A 56 -0.60 -18.80 0.94
CA LEU A 56 0.34 -19.65 1.67
C LEU A 56 -0.34 -20.70 2.57
N THR A 57 -1.68 -20.72 2.67
CA THR A 57 -2.42 -21.73 3.48
C THR A 57 -2.05 -23.17 3.13
N GLU A 58 -1.74 -23.46 1.87
CA GLU A 58 -1.25 -24.77 1.44
C GLU A 58 0.15 -25.08 2.00
N LEU A 59 1.04 -24.08 2.01
CA LEU A 59 2.39 -24.16 2.60
C LEU A 59 2.32 -24.43 4.11
N TRP A 60 1.33 -23.85 4.80
CA TRP A 60 1.10 -24.10 6.22
C TRP A 60 0.75 -25.56 6.54
N ARG A 61 0.02 -26.24 5.63
CA ARG A 61 -0.37 -27.65 5.77
C ARG A 61 0.72 -28.65 5.40
N ASP A 62 1.73 -28.23 4.63
CA ASP A 62 2.84 -29.09 4.24
C ASP A 62 3.76 -29.40 5.43
N HIS A 63 3.96 -30.68 5.73
CA HIS A 63 4.83 -31.16 6.80
C HIS A 63 6.31 -31.25 6.38
N ASN A 64 6.61 -31.25 5.08
CA ASN A 64 7.98 -31.22 4.57
C ASN A 64 8.65 -29.86 4.78
N ILE A 65 7.87 -28.82 5.04
CA ILE A 65 8.37 -27.47 5.24
C ILE A 65 8.64 -27.23 6.72
N THR A 66 9.88 -26.81 6.99
CA THR A 66 10.34 -26.58 8.35
C THR A 66 9.57 -25.44 9.02
N LYS A 67 9.42 -25.55 10.36
CA LYS A 67 8.83 -24.48 11.17
C LYS A 67 9.61 -23.16 11.05
N ALA A 68 10.93 -23.23 10.89
CA ALA A 68 11.78 -22.05 10.74
C ALA A 68 11.44 -21.25 9.47
N THR A 69 11.26 -21.93 8.34
CA THR A 69 10.85 -21.29 7.07
C THR A 69 9.48 -20.63 7.22
N LYS A 70 8.53 -21.33 7.84
CA LYS A 70 7.19 -20.80 8.13
C LYS A 70 7.23 -19.52 8.99
N VAL A 71 8.04 -19.52 10.05
CA VAL A 71 8.24 -18.34 10.92
C VAL A 71 8.88 -17.18 10.14
N SER A 72 9.91 -17.46 9.33
CA SER A 72 10.57 -16.44 8.50
C SER A 72 9.61 -15.80 7.49
N LEU A 73 8.71 -16.58 6.90
CA LEU A 73 7.66 -16.07 6.00
C LEU A 73 6.69 -15.12 6.73
N ILE A 74 6.24 -15.47 7.94
CA ILE A 74 5.39 -14.55 8.75
C ILE A 74 6.15 -13.28 9.07
N GLN A 75 7.41 -13.38 9.52
CA GLN A 75 8.21 -12.21 9.86
C GLN A 75 8.39 -11.28 8.66
N SER A 76 8.62 -11.83 7.47
CA SER A 76 8.70 -11.04 6.24
C SER A 76 7.37 -10.32 5.94
N LEU A 77 6.24 -11.01 6.05
CA LEU A 77 4.92 -10.43 5.77
C LEU A 77 4.50 -9.37 6.79
N VAL A 78 4.88 -9.55 8.06
CA VAL A 78 4.64 -8.56 9.11
C VAL A 78 5.54 -7.35 8.91
N PHE A 79 6.82 -7.55 8.56
CA PHE A 79 7.76 -6.45 8.29
C PHE A 79 7.26 -5.55 7.16
N SER A 80 6.68 -6.10 6.09
CA SER A 80 6.08 -5.34 4.98
C SER A 80 4.83 -4.51 5.33
N ILE A 81 4.27 -4.66 6.53
CA ILE A 81 3.19 -3.80 7.02
C ILE A 81 3.77 -2.52 7.64
N TYR A 82 4.96 -2.62 8.24
CA TYR A 82 5.63 -1.51 8.93
C TYR A 82 6.61 -0.75 8.05
N PHE A 83 7.08 -1.35 6.96
CA PHE A 83 8.05 -0.81 6.00
C PHE A 83 7.48 -0.89 4.59
#